data_AF-A0AB38TNM2-F1
#
_entry.id   AF-A0AB38TNM2-F1
#
_cell.length_a   1.000
_cell.length_b   1.000
_cell.length_c   1.000
_cell.angle_alpha   90.00
_cell.angle_beta   90.00
_cell.angle_gamma   90.00
#
_symmetry.space_group_name_H-M   'P 1'
#
loop_
_entity.id
_entity.type
_entity.pdbx_description
1 polymer ?
#
loop_
_entity_poly.entity_id
_entity_poly.type
_entity_poly.pdbx_seq_one_letter_code
_entity_poly.pdbx_strand_id
1 'polypeptide(L)'
;MANTFSGAASSAAGQRRSPPPLPARVTEYIAAEYANSAATREALTQIAYGWSQAIREVHNPADAKDAGNAIAKGIACALSQGVLGKSGVDQQAMLDRIKGARAVMLDTEADTQAYIRFQSLAGGQYFDDPGARSCSFDPSSLQN
;
A
#
# COMPACT_ATOMS: atom_id res chain seq x y z
N MET A 1 17.86 25.08 47.34
CA MET A 1 16.51 24.85 46.78
C MET A 1 16.68 24.56 45.30
N ALA A 2 16.41 23.33 44.89
CA ALA A 2 16.55 22.84 43.52
C ALA A 2 15.29 23.17 42.72
N ASN A 3 15.44 23.53 41.44
CA ASN A 3 14.36 23.41 40.45
C ASN A 3 14.96 23.00 39.11
N THR A 4 14.99 21.70 38.89
CA THR A 4 15.34 21.06 37.63
C THR A 4 14.05 20.95 36.81
N PHE A 5 13.92 21.76 35.75
CA PHE A 5 12.81 21.61 34.81
C PHE A 5 13.11 20.41 33.89
N SER A 6 12.48 19.29 34.22
CA SER A 6 12.41 18.11 33.37
C SER A 6 11.69 18.47 32.07
N GLY A 7 12.45 18.57 30.98
CA GLY A 7 11.92 18.57 29.62
C GLY A 7 11.30 17.21 29.33
N ALA A 8 9.98 17.11 29.47
CA ALA A 8 9.23 15.97 28.96
C ALA A 8 9.23 16.04 27.43
N ALA A 9 10.10 15.26 26.81
CA ALA A 9 10.00 14.92 25.41
C ALA A 9 8.72 14.09 25.22
N SER A 10 7.61 14.74 24.89
CA SER A 10 6.42 14.07 24.40
C SER A 10 6.71 13.54 23.01
N SER A 11 7.28 12.34 22.94
CA SER A 11 7.26 11.50 21.75
C SER A 11 5.80 11.14 21.48
N ALA A 12 5.10 12.02 20.76
CA ALA A 12 3.84 11.71 20.10
C ALA A 12 4.15 10.72 18.96
N ALA A 13 4.47 9.48 19.32
CA ALA A 13 4.31 8.37 18.42
C ALA A 13 2.80 8.25 18.18
N GLY A 14 2.32 8.93 17.12
CA GLY A 14 0.94 8.81 16.67
C GLY A 14 0.58 7.34 16.67
N GLN A 15 -0.45 6.98 17.45
CA GLN A 15 -1.03 5.65 17.42
C GLN A 15 -1.41 5.37 15.98
N ARG A 16 -0.56 4.62 15.25
CA ARG A 16 -0.90 4.09 13.94
C ARG A 16 -2.08 3.17 14.18
N ARG A 17 -3.29 3.68 13.96
CA ARG A 17 -4.49 2.86 13.91
C ARG A 17 -4.19 1.72 12.93
N SER A 18 -4.43 0.49 13.35
CA SER A 18 -4.33 -0.64 12.44
C SER A 18 -5.17 -0.33 11.20
N PRO A 19 -4.61 -0.49 9.98
CA PRO A 19 -5.36 -0.17 8.77
C PRO A 19 -6.65 -1.01 8.75
N PRO A 20 -7.76 -0.43 8.27
CA PRO A 20 -9.02 -1.16 8.19
C PRO A 20 -8.85 -2.40 7.31
N PRO A 21 -9.60 -3.48 7.58
CA PRO A 21 -9.53 -4.67 6.77
C PRO A 21 -9.87 -4.34 5.30
N LEU A 22 -9.17 -5.02 4.39
CA LEU A 22 -9.43 -4.92 2.97
C LEU A 22 -10.85 -5.43 2.65
N PRO A 23 -11.50 -4.92 1.59
CA PRO A 23 -12.77 -5.49 1.12
C PRO A 23 -12.62 -6.98 0.79
N ALA A 24 -13.59 -7.81 1.22
CA ALA A 24 -13.56 -9.26 1.03
C ALA A 24 -13.33 -9.66 -0.44
N ARG A 25 -14.02 -8.98 -1.38
CA ARG A 25 -13.85 -9.19 -2.84
C ARG A 25 -12.39 -9.08 -3.31
N VAL A 26 -11.60 -8.20 -2.71
CA VAL A 26 -10.20 -7.97 -3.08
C VAL A 26 -9.33 -9.08 -2.52
N THR A 27 -9.52 -9.44 -1.25
CA THR A 27 -8.79 -10.53 -0.62
C THR A 27 -9.10 -11.88 -1.26
N GLU A 28 -10.37 -12.12 -1.63
CA GLU A 28 -10.81 -13.32 -2.34
C GLU A 28 -10.23 -13.37 -3.75
N TYR A 29 -10.28 -12.26 -4.50
CA TYR A 29 -9.65 -12.17 -5.82
C TYR A 29 -8.15 -12.49 -5.77
N ILE A 30 -7.41 -11.84 -4.86
CA ILE A 30 -5.95 -12.06 -4.72
C ILE A 30 -5.66 -13.51 -4.33
N ALA A 31 -6.44 -14.08 -3.42
CA ALA A 31 -6.26 -15.46 -2.97
C ALA A 31 -6.56 -16.48 -4.07
N ALA A 32 -7.61 -16.26 -4.85
CA ALA A 32 -8.04 -17.16 -5.92
C ALA A 32 -7.13 -17.07 -7.15
N GLU A 33 -6.90 -15.87 -7.67
CA GLU A 33 -6.15 -15.65 -8.91
C GLU A 33 -4.66 -16.01 -8.76
N TYR A 34 -4.10 -15.80 -7.58
CA TYR A 34 -2.67 -15.99 -7.31
C TYR A 34 -2.40 -17.05 -6.25
N ALA A 35 -3.26 -18.08 -6.17
CA ALA A 35 -3.15 -19.17 -5.21
C ALA A 35 -1.75 -19.83 -5.20
N ASN A 36 -1.12 -19.92 -6.37
CA ASN A 36 0.18 -20.58 -6.58
C ASN A 36 1.40 -19.62 -6.47
N SER A 37 1.21 -18.41 -5.94
CA SER A 37 2.31 -17.46 -5.81
C SER A 37 2.13 -16.58 -4.57
N ALA A 38 2.68 -17.00 -3.43
CA ALA A 38 2.67 -16.20 -2.21
C ALA A 38 3.29 -14.81 -2.40
N ALA A 39 4.38 -14.67 -3.16
CA ALA A 39 5.02 -13.38 -3.42
C ALA A 39 4.08 -12.38 -4.12
N THR A 40 3.37 -12.83 -5.16
CA THR A 40 2.33 -12.03 -5.82
C THR A 40 1.20 -11.66 -4.86
N ARG A 41 0.71 -12.60 -4.04
CA ARG A 41 -0.36 -12.32 -3.06
C ARG A 41 0.05 -11.24 -2.06
N GLU A 42 1.22 -11.37 -1.45
CA GLU A 42 1.73 -10.40 -0.48
C GLU A 42 1.98 -9.03 -1.10
N ALA A 43 2.58 -9.00 -2.30
CA ALA A 43 2.85 -7.75 -3.01
C ALA A 43 1.55 -7.01 -3.36
N LEU A 44 0.55 -7.70 -3.92
CA LEU A 44 -0.73 -7.11 -4.27
C LEU A 44 -1.55 -6.73 -3.02
N THR A 45 -1.45 -7.50 -1.94
CA THR A 45 -2.07 -7.17 -0.65
C THR A 45 -1.48 -5.88 -0.08
N GLN A 46 -0.16 -5.71 -0.14
CA GLN A 46 0.49 -4.47 0.31
C GLN A 46 0.01 -3.25 -0.51
N ILE A 47 -0.11 -3.38 -1.84
CA ILE A 47 -0.65 -2.30 -2.68
C ILE A 47 -2.12 -2.03 -2.35
N ALA A 48 -2.92 -3.08 -2.14
CA ALA A 48 -4.34 -2.97 -1.80
C ALA A 48 -4.57 -2.20 -0.49
N TYR A 49 -3.68 -2.32 0.50
CA TYR A 49 -3.74 -1.48 1.70
C TYR A 49 -3.53 0.01 1.39
N GLY A 50 -2.60 0.35 0.49
CA GLY A 50 -2.40 1.72 0.03
C GLY A 50 -3.65 2.27 -0.68
N TRP A 51 -4.29 1.48 -1.55
CA TRP A 51 -5.56 1.89 -2.17
C TRP A 51 -6.69 2.01 -1.15
N SER A 52 -6.78 1.09 -0.19
CA SER A 52 -7.76 1.14 0.91
C SER A 52 -7.63 2.44 1.70
N GLN A 53 -6.40 2.85 2.01
CA GLN A 53 -6.12 4.13 2.64
C GLN A 53 -6.60 5.29 1.76
N ALA A 54 -6.29 5.25 0.45
CA ALA A 54 -6.71 6.28 -0.50
C ALA A 54 -8.23 6.44 -0.59
N ILE A 55 -9.01 5.36 -0.53
CA ILE A 55 -10.47 5.43 -0.66
C ILE A 55 -11.20 5.69 0.67
N ARG A 56 -10.63 5.30 1.82
CA ARG A 56 -11.33 5.36 3.12
C ARG A 56 -10.81 6.43 4.07
N GLU A 57 -9.56 6.83 3.94
CA GLU A 57 -8.88 7.64 4.96
C GLU A 57 -8.51 9.04 4.48
N VAL A 58 -8.65 9.32 3.17
CA VAL A 58 -8.26 10.60 2.59
C VAL A 58 -9.36 11.66 2.74
N HIS A 59 -9.09 12.65 3.58
CA HIS A 59 -9.97 13.80 3.82
C HIS A 59 -9.26 15.14 3.53
N ASN A 60 -7.93 15.15 3.50
CA ASN A 60 -7.12 16.34 3.26
C ASN A 60 -5.83 15.99 2.45
N PRO A 61 -5.03 16.99 2.01
CA PRO A 61 -3.81 16.74 1.25
C PRO A 61 -2.73 15.92 1.98
N ALA A 62 -2.62 16.02 3.31
CA ALA A 62 -1.65 15.23 4.07
C ALA A 62 -2.05 13.74 4.09
N ASP A 63 -3.33 13.43 4.25
CA ASP A 63 -3.81 12.04 4.14
C ASP A 63 -3.52 11.49 2.74
N ALA A 64 -3.71 12.32 1.70
CA ALA A 64 -3.42 11.94 0.32
C ALA A 64 -1.93 11.69 0.09
N LYS A 65 -1.05 12.46 0.73
CA LYS A 65 0.40 12.22 0.73
C LYS A 65 0.74 10.85 1.32
N ASP A 66 0.18 10.53 2.48
CA ASP A 66 0.41 9.26 3.17
C ASP A 66 -0.11 8.07 2.36
N ALA A 67 -1.33 8.17 1.84
CA ALA A 67 -1.91 7.13 0.99
C ALA A 67 -1.11 6.94 -0.31
N GLY A 68 -0.69 8.03 -0.95
CA GLY A 68 0.11 7.98 -2.17
C GLY A 68 1.51 7.39 -1.94
N ASN A 69 2.15 7.73 -0.81
CA ASN A 69 3.40 7.11 -0.37
C ASN A 69 3.22 5.60 -0.13
N ALA A 70 2.12 5.18 0.49
CA ALA A 70 1.81 3.76 0.70
C ALA A 70 1.60 3.00 -0.63
N ILE A 71 0.89 3.60 -1.59
CA ILE A 71 0.70 3.04 -2.94
C ILE A 71 2.04 2.93 -3.67
N ALA A 72 2.84 4.01 -3.68
CA ALA A 72 4.15 4.02 -4.32
C ALA A 72 5.08 2.94 -3.74
N LYS A 73 5.06 2.79 -2.42
CA LYS A 73 5.80 1.74 -1.72
C LYS A 73 5.35 0.34 -2.11
N GLY A 74 4.04 0.10 -2.20
CA GLY A 74 3.51 -1.18 -2.67
C GLY A 74 3.91 -1.49 -4.12
N ILE A 75 3.83 -0.52 -5.03
CA ILE A 75 4.22 -0.70 -6.43
C ILE A 75 5.72 -1.02 -6.54
N ALA A 76 6.56 -0.27 -5.83
CA ALA A 76 7.99 -0.54 -5.79
C ALA A 76 8.32 -1.91 -5.18
N CYS A 77 7.51 -2.42 -4.25
CA CYS A 77 7.65 -3.78 -3.74
C CYS A 77 7.35 -4.81 -4.83
N ALA A 78 6.19 -4.70 -5.47
CA ALA A 78 5.75 -5.64 -6.50
C ALA A 78 6.73 -5.71 -7.69
N LEU A 79 7.32 -4.58 -8.07
CA LEU A 79 8.29 -4.49 -9.17
C LEU A 79 9.74 -4.75 -8.74
N SER A 80 9.98 -5.08 -7.47
CA SER A 80 11.33 -5.41 -6.99
C SER A 80 11.81 -6.74 -7.60
N GLN A 81 13.12 -6.85 -7.82
CA GLN A 81 13.73 -8.09 -8.35
C GLN A 81 13.43 -9.31 -7.47
N GLY A 82 13.35 -9.12 -6.15
CA GLY A 82 12.99 -10.19 -5.22
C GLY A 82 11.57 -10.74 -5.45
N VAL A 83 10.58 -9.85 -5.63
CA VAL A 83 9.21 -10.27 -5.91
C VAL A 83 9.07 -10.83 -7.33
N LEU A 84 9.65 -10.19 -8.34
CA LEU A 84 9.59 -10.68 -9.73
C LEU A 84 10.23 -12.07 -9.86
N GLY A 85 11.44 -12.24 -9.31
CA GLY A 85 12.14 -13.53 -9.31
C GLY A 85 11.38 -14.61 -8.55
N LYS A 86 10.76 -14.27 -7.41
CA LYS A 86 9.97 -15.23 -6.63
C LYS A 86 8.64 -15.59 -7.27
N SER A 87 7.97 -14.61 -7.88
CA SER A 87 6.68 -14.80 -8.56
C SER A 87 6.79 -15.45 -9.94
N GLY A 88 8.00 -15.55 -10.49
CA GLY A 88 8.26 -16.15 -11.79
C GLY A 88 7.71 -15.35 -12.96
N VAL A 89 7.43 -14.06 -12.77
CA VAL A 89 6.92 -13.18 -13.83
C VAL A 89 7.83 -11.99 -14.06
N ASP A 90 7.77 -11.46 -15.28
CA ASP A 90 8.44 -10.23 -15.63
C ASP A 90 7.68 -8.99 -15.11
N GLN A 91 8.31 -7.83 -15.28
CA GLN A 91 7.77 -6.55 -14.85
C GLN A 91 6.43 -6.22 -15.52
N GLN A 92 6.25 -6.55 -16.80
CA GLN A 92 5.04 -6.21 -17.55
C GLN A 92 3.84 -7.02 -17.05
N ALA A 93 4.03 -8.32 -16.88
CA ALA A 93 3.03 -9.19 -16.28
C ALA A 93 2.66 -8.75 -14.86
N MET A 94 3.63 -8.33 -14.04
CA MET A 94 3.34 -7.79 -12.71
C MET A 94 2.55 -6.47 -12.78
N LEU A 95 2.88 -5.56 -13.70
CA LEU A 95 2.09 -4.34 -13.91
C LEU A 95 0.64 -4.64 -14.30
N ASP A 96 0.41 -5.66 -15.11
CA ASP A 96 -0.94 -6.06 -15.52
C ASP A 96 -1.72 -6.69 -14.35
N ARG A 97 -1.06 -7.45 -13.47
CA ARG A 97 -1.64 -7.92 -12.20
C ARG A 97 -2.02 -6.75 -11.27
N ILE A 98 -1.16 -5.74 -11.15
CA ILE A 98 -1.46 -4.52 -10.38
C ILE A 98 -2.68 -3.81 -10.94
N LYS A 99 -2.79 -3.66 -12.28
CA LYS A 99 -3.98 -3.06 -12.91
C LYS A 99 -5.24 -3.89 -12.63
N GLY A 100 -5.17 -5.21 -12.73
CA GLY A 100 -6.29 -6.12 -12.45
C GLY A 100 -6.77 -5.99 -10.99
N ALA A 101 -5.85 -6.06 -10.02
CA ALA A 101 -6.16 -5.88 -8.61
C ALA A 101 -6.77 -4.50 -8.31
N ARG A 102 -6.28 -3.43 -8.97
CA ARG A 102 -6.85 -2.08 -8.84
C ARG A 102 -8.29 -2.02 -9.36
N ALA A 103 -8.58 -2.69 -10.47
CA ALA A 103 -9.93 -2.72 -11.02
C ALA A 103 -10.92 -3.37 -10.03
N VAL A 104 -10.54 -4.46 -9.37
CA VAL A 104 -11.35 -5.10 -8.32
C VAL A 104 -11.48 -4.20 -7.09
N MET A 105 -10.40 -3.51 -6.71
CA MET A 105 -10.42 -2.55 -5.61
C MET A 105 -11.41 -1.41 -5.86
N LEU A 106 -11.54 -0.95 -7.10
CA LEU A 106 -12.36 0.20 -7.49
C LEU A 106 -13.65 -0.20 -8.22
N ASP A 107 -14.17 -1.42 -8.05
CA ASP A 107 -15.31 -1.90 -8.85
C ASP A 107 -16.64 -1.15 -8.57
N THR A 108 -16.73 -0.48 -7.43
CA THR A 108 -17.94 0.27 -7.04
C THR A 108 -17.81 1.73 -7.42
N GLU A 109 -18.95 2.37 -7.72
CA GLU A 109 -18.99 3.81 -7.98
C GLU A 109 -18.47 4.62 -6.77
N ALA A 110 -18.82 4.21 -5.55
CA ALA A 110 -18.38 4.88 -4.33
C ALA A 110 -16.84 4.85 -4.17
N ASP A 111 -16.21 3.68 -4.38
CA ASP A 111 -14.76 3.52 -4.28
C ASP A 111 -14.05 4.29 -5.41
N THR A 112 -14.62 4.29 -6.62
CA THR A 112 -14.11 5.08 -7.75
C THR A 112 -14.14 6.58 -7.45
N GLN A 113 -15.27 7.10 -6.96
CA GLN A 113 -15.39 8.52 -6.59
C GLN A 113 -14.45 8.91 -5.44
N ALA A 114 -14.27 8.01 -4.47
CA ALA A 114 -13.29 8.23 -3.40
C ALA A 114 -11.86 8.27 -3.93
N TYR A 115 -11.52 7.39 -4.86
CA TYR A 115 -10.20 7.40 -5.49
C TYR A 115 -9.95 8.66 -6.32
N ILE A 116 -10.98 9.17 -7.03
CA ILE A 116 -10.88 10.44 -7.78
C ILE A 116 -10.62 11.61 -6.82
N ARG A 117 -11.30 11.66 -5.67
CA ARG A 117 -11.03 12.66 -4.62
C ARG A 117 -9.59 12.57 -4.11
N PHE A 118 -9.10 11.36 -3.85
CA PHE A 118 -7.69 11.15 -3.52
C PHE A 118 -6.77 11.73 -4.60
N GLN A 119 -7.01 11.42 -5.88
CA GLN A 119 -6.18 11.93 -6.98
C GLN A 119 -6.17 13.45 -7.07
N SER A 120 -7.31 14.09 -6.82
CA SER A 120 -7.43 15.55 -6.78
C SER A 120 -6.60 16.16 -5.65
N LEU A 121 -6.68 15.59 -4.45
CA LEU A 121 -5.91 16.04 -3.27
C LEU A 121 -4.41 15.73 -3.37
N ALA A 122 -4.06 14.64 -4.04
CA ALA A 122 -2.68 14.25 -4.34
C ALA A 122 -2.04 15.09 -5.46
N GLY A 123 -2.84 15.85 -6.23
CA GLY A 123 -2.37 16.66 -7.33
C GLY A 123 -1.30 17.66 -6.90
N GLY A 124 -0.16 17.67 -7.60
CA GLY A 124 0.96 18.58 -7.32
C GLY A 124 1.86 18.15 -6.14
N GLN A 125 1.58 17.01 -5.51
CA GLN A 125 2.44 16.47 -4.47
C GLN A 125 3.52 15.55 -5.05
N TYR A 126 4.71 15.58 -4.45
CA TYR A 126 5.73 14.57 -4.69
C TYR A 126 5.49 13.39 -3.74
N PHE A 127 5.74 12.16 -4.18
CA PHE A 127 5.76 10.98 -3.32
C PHE A 127 7.20 10.61 -2.97
N ASP A 128 7.40 10.04 -1.79
CA ASP A 128 8.73 9.67 -1.34
C ASP A 128 9.22 8.48 -2.16
N ASP A 129 10.50 8.48 -2.51
CA ASP A 129 11.13 7.30 -3.10
C ASP A 129 11.06 6.16 -2.07
N PRO A 130 10.38 5.04 -2.38
CA PRO A 130 10.27 3.90 -1.46
C PRO A 130 11.63 3.27 -1.11
N GLY A 131 12.66 3.55 -1.90
CA GLY A 131 14.00 3.00 -1.75
C GLY A 131 14.06 1.48 -1.96
N ALA A 132 15.21 0.90 -1.66
CA ALA A 132 15.49 -0.52 -1.91
C ALA A 132 14.70 -1.50 -1.02
N ARG A 133 14.08 -1.03 0.07
CA ARG A 133 13.29 -1.84 1.02
C ARG A 133 11.82 -1.43 0.99
N SER A 134 11.22 -1.56 -0.17
CA SER A 134 9.82 -1.20 -0.43
C SER A 134 8.83 -2.23 0.12
N CYS A 135 9.20 -3.50 0.22
CA CYS A 135 8.32 -4.54 0.77
C CYS A 135 8.23 -4.50 2.29
N SER A 136 7.03 -4.70 2.85
CA SER A 136 6.82 -4.93 4.29
C SER A 136 7.08 -6.39 4.71
N PHE A 137 7.42 -7.24 3.75
CA PHE A 137 7.76 -8.64 3.91
C PHE A 137 9.08 -8.93 3.18
N ASP A 138 9.72 -10.06 3.49
CA ASP A 138 10.88 -10.56 2.76
C ASP A 138 10.42 -11.55 1.66
N PRO A 139 10.58 -11.22 0.37
CA PRO A 139 10.19 -12.14 -0.71
C PRO A 139 10.94 -13.48 -0.66
N SER A 140 12.17 -13.48 -0.12
CA SER A 140 13.00 -14.69 -0.06
C SER A 140 12.49 -15.71 0.95
N SER A 141 11.79 -15.25 2.00
CA SER A 141 11.22 -16.13 3.04
C SER A 141 9.88 -16.76 2.65
N LEU A 142 9.26 -16.34 1.55
CA LEU A 142 7.98 -16.88 1.11
C LEU A 142 8.15 -18.27 0.47
N GLN A 143 7.14 -19.12 0.61
CA GLN A 143 7.05 -20.39 -0.12
C GLN A 143 6.26 -20.15 -1.41
N ASN A 144 6.64 -20.83 -2.49
CA ASN A 144 5.85 -20.84 -3.74
C ASN A 144 5.00 -22.09 -3.78
#